data_AF-A0A6V8N345-F1
#
_entry.id   AF-A0A6V8N345-F1
#
_cell.length_a   1.000
_cell.length_b   1.000
_cell.length_c   1.000
_cell.angle_alpha   90.00
_cell.angle_beta   90.00
_cell.angle_gamma   90.00
#
_symmetry.space_group_name_H-M   'P 1'
#
loop_
_entity.id
_entity.type
_entity.pdbx_description
1 polymer ?
#
loop_
_entity_poly.entity_id
_entity_poly.type
_entity_poly.pdbx_seq_one_letter_code
_entity_poly.pdbx_strand_id
1 'polypeptide(L)'
;MNIWMNLRVKTKLQVMVFLAVCVMSLVVWLGLSKMGAMADDEKELSTAVKHVDMLNDLKNNLQGIRLNLVYMLILHDPAKFAAKAEDIVKRKQAIKEGIADFLKFDLEPQEKELIEKFRLGCEEYLVQGTKLEQMAKDSVGNPEGRAAALLFATDTVAPLSVKPSRPLTTWST
;
A
#
# COMPACT_ATOMS: atom_id res chain seq x y z
N MET A 1 -25.52 34.90 47.50
CA MET A 1 -26.18 33.94 48.43
C MET A 1 -27.62 34.30 48.81
N ASN A 2 -28.01 35.58 48.95
CA ASN A 2 -29.36 35.97 49.41
C ASN A 2 -30.54 35.62 48.46
N ILE A 3 -30.28 35.45 47.17
CA ILE A 3 -31.33 35.16 46.18
C ILE A 3 -31.86 33.72 46.34
N TRP A 4 -31.01 32.77 46.76
CA TRP A 4 -31.37 31.36 46.88
C TRP A 4 -32.18 31.04 48.14
N MET A 5 -32.09 31.87 49.19
CA MET A 5 -32.86 31.69 50.42
C MET A 5 -34.33 32.15 50.30
N ASN A 6 -34.63 33.07 49.38
CA ASN A 6 -35.98 33.67 49.24
C ASN A 6 -36.89 33.00 48.20
N LEU A 7 -36.43 31.93 47.54
CA LEU A 7 -37.19 31.20 46.53
C LEU A 7 -38.11 30.14 47.17
N ARG A 8 -39.39 30.13 46.75
CA ARG A 8 -40.36 29.09 47.14
C ARG A 8 -39.79 27.70 46.84
N VAL A 9 -40.04 26.74 47.74
CA VAL A 9 -39.53 25.35 47.66
C VAL A 9 -39.84 24.68 46.31
N LYS A 10 -41.03 24.94 45.73
CA LYS A 10 -41.39 24.47 44.38
C LYS A 10 -40.43 24.97 43.29
N THR A 11 -40.02 26.23 43.36
CA THR A 11 -39.11 26.85 42.38
C THR A 11 -37.68 26.32 42.54
N LYS A 12 -37.24 26.00 43.77
CA LYS A 12 -35.95 25.32 44.00
C LYS A 12 -35.90 23.94 43.36
N LEU A 13 -36.98 23.16 43.51
CA LEU A 13 -37.08 21.83 42.93
C LEU A 13 -37.01 21.89 41.39
N GLN A 14 -37.75 22.85 40.79
CA GLN A 14 -37.78 23.04 39.35
C GLN A 14 -36.43 23.48 38.77
N VAL A 15 -35.70 24.35 39.48
CA VAL A 15 -34.34 24.76 39.08
C VAL A 15 -33.35 23.59 39.17
N MET A 16 -33.44 22.73 40.20
CA MET A 16 -32.58 21.54 40.28
C MET A 16 -32.85 20.53 39.16
N VAL A 17 -34.11 20.29 38.82
CA VAL A 17 -34.48 19.40 37.71
C VAL A 17 -33.99 19.98 36.38
N PHE A 18 -34.17 21.28 36.16
CA PHE A 18 -33.69 21.94 34.95
C PHE A 18 -32.16 21.87 34.84
N LEU A 19 -31.44 22.12 35.94
CA LEU A 19 -29.99 22.01 35.98
C LEU A 19 -29.53 20.57 35.68
N ALA A 20 -30.18 19.56 36.24
CA ALA A 20 -29.88 18.16 35.99
C ALA A 20 -30.06 17.79 34.50
N VAL A 21 -31.15 18.26 33.87
CA VAL A 21 -31.38 18.06 32.44
C VAL A 21 -30.33 18.77 31.59
N CYS A 22 -29.97 20.02 31.92
CA CYS A 22 -28.93 20.75 31.20
C CYS A 22 -27.56 20.06 31.28
N VAL A 23 -27.19 19.55 32.45
CA VAL A 23 -25.93 18.81 32.63
C VAL A 23 -25.94 17.52 31.81
N MET A 24 -27.05 16.76 31.81
CA MET A 24 -27.16 15.55 31.00
C MET A 24 -27.07 15.85 29.50
N SER A 25 -27.73 16.90 29.02
CA SER A 25 -27.64 17.31 27.60
C SER A 25 -26.23 17.72 27.20
N LEU A 26 -25.48 18.40 28.07
CA LEU A 26 -24.08 18.74 27.83
C LEU A 26 -23.20 17.51 27.73
N VAL A 27 -23.39 16.52 28.60
CA VAL A 27 -22.64 15.25 28.54
C VAL A 27 -22.94 14.49 27.26
N VAL A 28 -24.21 14.43 26.84
CA VAL A 28 -24.60 13.78 25.57
C VAL A 28 -23.98 14.49 24.37
N TRP A 29 -24.00 15.83 24.34
CA TRP A 29 -23.36 16.58 23.26
C TRP A 29 -21.84 16.34 23.24
N LEU A 30 -21.15 16.46 24.38
CA LEU A 30 -19.72 16.19 24.45
C LEU A 30 -19.38 14.75 24.00
N GLY A 31 -20.21 13.78 24.36
CA GLY A 31 -20.08 12.40 23.90
C GLY A 31 -20.22 12.26 22.38
N LEU A 32 -21.28 12.83 21.79
CA LEU A 32 -21.52 12.78 20.35
C LEU A 32 -20.44 13.51 19.55
N SER A 33 -19.96 14.67 20.02
CA SER A 33 -18.87 15.40 19.38
C SER A 33 -17.55 14.62 19.42
N LYS A 34 -17.27 13.90 20.51
CA LYS A 34 -16.08 13.03 20.61
C LYS A 34 -16.19 11.79 19.74
N MET A 35 -17.38 11.19 19.62
CA MET A 35 -17.62 10.07 18.70
C MET A 35 -17.49 10.48 17.24
N GLY A 36 -17.94 11.70 16.88
CA GLY A 36 -17.75 12.23 15.53
C GLY A 36 -16.27 12.38 15.16
N ALA A 37 -15.47 12.94 16.08
CA ALA A 37 -14.01 13.05 15.88
C ALA A 37 -13.34 11.66 15.77
N MET A 38 -13.72 10.70 16.61
CA MET A 38 -13.20 9.33 16.51
C MET A 38 -13.59 8.63 15.20
N ALA A 39 -14.77 8.91 14.64
CA ALA A 39 -15.20 8.33 13.38
C ALA A 39 -14.40 8.87 12.17
N ASP A 40 -14.02 10.15 12.21
CA ASP A 40 -13.12 10.73 11.22
C ASP A 40 -11.70 10.16 11.35
N ASP A 41 -11.18 10.04 12.59
CA ASP A 41 -9.87 9.41 12.86
C ASP A 41 -9.84 7.93 12.39
N GLU A 42 -10.93 7.18 12.59
CA GLU A 42 -11.04 5.79 12.13
C GLU A 42 -11.06 5.69 10.60
N LYS A 43 -11.72 6.61 9.91
CA LYS A 43 -11.75 6.67 8.45
C LYS A 43 -10.38 7.04 7.88
N GLU A 44 -9.66 7.96 8.51
CA GLU A 44 -8.29 8.31 8.15
C GLU A 44 -7.35 7.11 8.35
N LEU A 45 -7.44 6.45 9.52
CA LEU A 45 -6.67 5.24 9.81
C LEU A 45 -6.97 4.12 8.82
N SER A 46 -8.24 3.88 8.50
CA SER A 46 -8.64 2.87 7.50
C SER A 46 -8.09 3.18 6.11
N THR A 47 -7.99 4.46 5.75
CA THR A 47 -7.42 4.89 4.47
C THR A 47 -5.91 4.70 4.46
N ALA A 48 -5.22 5.08 5.53
CA ALA A 48 -3.78 4.86 5.70
C ALA A 48 -3.41 3.38 5.66
N VAL A 49 -4.17 2.52 6.36
CA VAL A 49 -3.99 1.06 6.32
C VAL A 49 -4.17 0.53 4.89
N LYS A 50 -5.18 1.02 4.17
CA LYS A 50 -5.41 0.64 2.77
C LYS A 50 -4.26 1.07 1.85
N HIS A 51 -3.69 2.24 2.06
CA HIS A 51 -2.52 2.71 1.30
C HIS A 51 -1.31 1.80 1.56
N VAL A 52 -1.03 1.47 2.82
CA VAL A 52 0.08 0.57 3.19
C VAL A 52 -0.13 -0.81 2.59
N ASP A 53 -1.34 -1.34 2.63
CA ASP A 53 -1.69 -2.65 2.05
C ASP A 53 -1.46 -2.67 0.53
N MET A 54 -1.94 -1.64 -0.19
CA MET A 54 -1.70 -1.50 -1.63
C MET A 54 -0.20 -1.42 -1.97
N LEU A 55 0.58 -0.64 -1.23
CA LEU A 55 2.02 -0.53 -1.45
C LEU A 55 2.74 -1.85 -1.16
N ASN A 56 2.30 -2.58 -0.13
CA ASN A 56 2.83 -3.89 0.20
C ASN A 56 2.52 -4.92 -0.91
N ASP A 57 1.32 -4.88 -1.49
CA ASP A 57 0.95 -5.72 -2.63
C ASP A 57 1.77 -5.41 -3.89
N LEU A 58 2.00 -4.13 -4.19
CA LEU A 58 2.89 -3.72 -5.28
C LEU A 58 4.31 -4.27 -5.08
N LYS A 59 4.84 -4.14 -3.87
CA LYS A 59 6.15 -4.69 -3.48
C LYS A 59 6.20 -6.20 -3.64
N ASN A 60 5.20 -6.91 -3.12
CA ASN A 60 5.12 -8.36 -3.17
C ASN A 60 5.02 -8.88 -4.61
N ASN A 61 4.27 -8.20 -5.48
CA ASN A 61 4.19 -8.53 -6.89
C ASN A 61 5.53 -8.34 -7.61
N LEU A 62 6.24 -7.24 -7.34
CA LEU A 62 7.57 -7.00 -7.91
C LEU A 62 8.58 -8.07 -7.45
N GLN A 63 8.58 -8.41 -6.16
CA GLN A 63 9.42 -9.48 -5.62
C GLN A 63 9.07 -10.85 -6.22
N GLY A 64 7.78 -11.13 -6.43
CA GLY A 64 7.32 -12.32 -7.12
C GLY A 64 7.84 -12.41 -8.55
N ILE A 65 7.83 -11.31 -9.31
CA ILE A 65 8.42 -11.25 -10.65
C ILE A 65 9.92 -11.55 -10.60
N ARG A 66 10.66 -10.89 -9.70
CA ARG A 66 12.10 -11.13 -9.53
C ARG A 66 12.39 -12.59 -9.24
N LEU A 67 11.64 -13.20 -8.34
CA LEU A 67 11.81 -14.59 -7.96
C LEU A 67 11.49 -15.55 -9.12
N ASN A 68 10.41 -15.28 -9.87
CA ASN A 68 10.06 -16.08 -11.04
C ASN A 68 11.11 -16.00 -12.14
N LEU A 69 11.69 -14.82 -12.39
CA LEU A 69 12.80 -14.66 -13.34
C LEU A 69 14.03 -15.47 -12.93
N VAL A 70 14.38 -15.49 -11.64
CA VAL A 70 15.47 -16.35 -11.14
C VAL A 70 15.14 -17.82 -11.29
N TYR A 71 13.90 -18.23 -10.99
CA TYR A 71 13.47 -19.62 -11.18
C TYR A 71 13.56 -20.05 -12.64
N MET A 72 13.19 -19.20 -13.59
CA MET A 72 13.29 -19.51 -15.02
C MET A 72 14.71 -19.83 -15.47
N LEU A 73 15.74 -19.27 -14.83
CA LEU A 73 17.14 -19.55 -15.17
C LEU A 73 17.58 -20.97 -14.78
N ILE A 74 16.94 -21.54 -13.75
CA ILE A 74 17.28 -22.88 -13.22
C ILE A 74 16.27 -23.96 -13.63
N LEU A 75 15.13 -23.58 -14.20
CA LEU A 75 14.13 -24.54 -14.65
C LEU A 75 14.54 -25.21 -15.96
N HIS A 76 14.34 -26.52 -16.02
CA HIS A 76 14.53 -27.34 -17.22
C HIS A 76 13.20 -27.81 -17.83
N ASP A 77 12.13 -27.77 -17.04
CA ASP A 77 10.80 -28.22 -17.45
C ASP A 77 10.06 -27.08 -18.16
N PRO A 78 9.70 -27.25 -19.45
CA PRO A 78 9.02 -26.21 -20.23
C PRO A 78 7.62 -25.88 -19.71
N ALA A 79 6.92 -26.83 -19.07
CA ALA A 79 5.60 -26.58 -18.50
C ALA A 79 5.70 -25.64 -17.28
N LYS A 80 6.71 -25.86 -16.42
CA LYS A 80 6.99 -24.97 -15.29
C LYS A 80 7.50 -23.60 -15.74
N PHE A 81 8.27 -23.56 -16.83
CA PHE A 81 8.69 -22.30 -17.43
C PHE A 81 7.49 -21.46 -17.90
N ALA A 82 6.57 -22.08 -18.65
CA ALA A 82 5.36 -21.42 -19.14
C ALA A 82 4.47 -20.92 -17.99
N ALA A 83 4.28 -21.72 -16.93
CA ALA A 83 3.51 -21.31 -15.75
C ALA A 83 4.14 -20.10 -15.05
N LYS A 84 5.48 -20.02 -14.98
CA LYS A 84 6.19 -18.88 -14.40
C LYS A 84 6.10 -17.63 -15.28
N ALA A 85 6.11 -17.78 -16.60
CA ALA A 85 5.93 -16.68 -17.53
C ALA A 85 4.53 -16.07 -17.40
N GLU A 86 3.52 -16.93 -17.32
CA GLU A 86 2.14 -16.50 -17.08
C GLU A 86 2.00 -15.75 -15.75
N ASP A 87 2.63 -16.24 -14.67
CA ASP A 87 2.61 -15.57 -13.36
C ASP A 87 3.30 -14.19 -13.41
N ILE A 88 4.40 -14.05 -14.17
CA ILE A 88 5.03 -12.73 -14.40
C ILE A 88 4.08 -11.77 -15.10
N VAL A 89 3.37 -12.23 -16.15
CA VAL A 89 2.39 -11.41 -16.88
C VAL A 89 1.26 -10.96 -15.96
N LYS A 90 0.69 -11.87 -15.16
CA LYS A 90 -0.36 -11.56 -14.17
C LYS A 90 0.11 -10.52 -13.16
N ARG A 91 1.29 -10.70 -12.58
CA ARG A 91 1.85 -9.76 -11.60
C ARG A 91 2.18 -8.40 -12.22
N LYS A 92 2.65 -8.36 -13.46
CA LYS A 92 2.89 -7.11 -14.19
C LYS A 92 1.59 -6.33 -14.39
N GLN A 93 0.50 -7.03 -14.70
CA GLN A 93 -0.82 -6.42 -14.82
C GLN A 93 -1.31 -5.92 -13.45
N ALA A 94 -1.20 -6.73 -12.40
CA ALA A 94 -1.57 -6.34 -11.04
C ALA A 94 -0.78 -5.11 -10.54
N ILE A 95 0.50 -4.97 -10.89
CA ILE A 95 1.29 -3.76 -10.56
C ILE A 95 0.73 -2.53 -11.28
N LYS A 96 0.39 -2.64 -12.56
CA LYS A 96 -0.18 -1.52 -13.33
C LYS A 96 -1.53 -1.08 -12.78
N GLU A 97 -2.39 -2.06 -12.49
CA GLU A 97 -3.72 -1.81 -11.90
C GLU A 97 -3.58 -1.22 -10.50
N GLY A 98 -2.73 -1.78 -9.65
CA GLY A 98 -2.50 -1.26 -8.29
C GLY A 98 -1.95 0.17 -8.29
N ILE A 99 -1.03 0.52 -9.20
CA ILE A 99 -0.55 1.91 -9.36
C ILE A 99 -1.70 2.81 -9.82
N ALA A 100 -2.49 2.39 -10.81
CA ALA A 100 -3.60 3.18 -11.32
C ALA A 100 -4.69 3.39 -10.26
N ASP A 101 -4.95 2.39 -9.42
CA ASP A 101 -5.89 2.48 -8.30
C ASP A 101 -5.34 3.36 -7.18
N PHE A 102 -4.05 3.27 -6.87
CA PHE A 102 -3.40 4.13 -5.88
C PHE A 102 -3.43 5.61 -6.29
N LEU A 103 -3.28 5.90 -7.59
CA LEU A 103 -3.36 7.27 -8.11
C LEU A 103 -4.77 7.88 -8.08
N LYS A 104 -5.83 7.10 -7.79
CA LYS A 104 -7.20 7.62 -7.63
C LYS A 104 -7.43 8.27 -6.26
N PHE A 105 -6.56 8.02 -5.29
CA PHE A 105 -6.63 8.66 -3.98
C PHE A 105 -6.10 10.09 -4.05
N ASP A 106 -6.53 10.93 -3.11
CA ASP A 106 -6.01 12.29 -2.98
C ASP A 106 -4.64 12.25 -2.29
N LEU A 107 -3.61 11.95 -3.10
CA LEU A 107 -2.24 11.83 -2.63
C LEU A 107 -1.56 13.19 -2.53
N GLU A 108 -0.71 13.34 -1.53
CA GLU A 108 0.16 14.51 -1.40
C GLU A 108 1.16 14.60 -2.58
N PRO A 109 1.70 15.80 -2.89
CA PRO A 109 2.67 15.96 -3.97
C PRO A 109 3.91 15.05 -3.83
N GLN A 110 4.38 14.84 -2.59
CA GLN A 110 5.53 13.97 -2.31
C GLN A 110 5.18 12.50 -2.59
N GLU A 111 3.98 12.08 -2.23
CA GLU A 111 3.49 10.72 -2.46
C GLU A 111 3.36 10.42 -3.95
N LYS A 112 2.82 11.38 -4.72
CA LYS A 112 2.73 11.35 -6.19
C LYS A 112 4.11 11.21 -6.85
N GLU A 113 5.10 11.95 -6.36
CA GLU A 113 6.47 11.85 -6.87
C GLU A 113 7.09 10.46 -6.58
N LEU A 114 6.84 9.91 -5.39
CA LEU A 114 7.40 8.63 -4.99
C LEU A 114 6.76 7.45 -5.74
N ILE A 115 5.44 7.46 -5.95
CA ILE A 115 4.78 6.43 -6.78
C ILE A 115 5.19 6.54 -8.25
N GLU A 116 5.46 7.74 -8.76
CA GLU A 116 5.98 7.91 -10.11
C GLU A 116 7.42 7.38 -10.24
N LYS A 117 8.30 7.66 -9.27
CA LYS A 117 9.63 7.05 -9.21
C LYS A 117 9.55 5.53 -9.12
N PHE A 118 8.60 4.99 -8.36
CA PHE A 118 8.33 3.55 -8.29
C PHE A 118 7.91 2.99 -9.65
N ARG A 119 6.96 3.66 -10.34
CA ARG A 119 6.48 3.28 -11.67
C ARG A 119 7.63 3.23 -12.68
N LEU A 120 8.43 4.30 -12.76
CA LEU A 120 9.58 4.38 -13.66
C LEU A 120 10.62 3.30 -13.35
N GLY A 121 10.96 3.11 -12.07
CA GLY A 121 11.88 2.05 -11.65
C GLY A 121 11.36 0.64 -11.98
N CYS A 122 10.05 0.41 -11.86
CA CYS A 122 9.42 -0.85 -12.26
C CYS A 122 9.46 -1.04 -13.78
N GLU A 123 9.16 -0.01 -14.56
CA GLU A 123 9.22 -0.07 -16.03
C GLU A 123 10.64 -0.41 -16.51
N GLU A 124 11.65 0.29 -16.00
CA GLU A 124 13.06 0.00 -16.30
C GLU A 124 13.43 -1.45 -15.95
N TYR A 125 13.03 -1.91 -14.76
CA TYR A 125 13.28 -3.27 -14.31
C TYR A 125 12.59 -4.31 -15.21
N LEU A 126 11.32 -4.08 -15.57
CA LEU A 126 10.53 -5.00 -16.37
C LEU A 126 11.01 -5.10 -17.82
N VAL A 127 11.57 -4.02 -18.38
CA VAL A 127 12.20 -4.05 -19.71
C VAL A 127 13.37 -5.04 -19.70
N GLN A 128 14.28 -4.91 -18.74
CA GLN A 128 15.42 -5.83 -18.63
C GLN A 128 15.00 -7.24 -18.18
N GLY A 129 13.96 -7.34 -17.34
CA GLY A 129 13.36 -8.62 -16.94
C GLY A 129 12.76 -9.38 -18.11
N THR A 130 12.08 -8.70 -19.04
CA THR A 130 11.54 -9.32 -20.28
C THR A 130 12.67 -9.83 -21.16
N LYS A 131 13.77 -9.08 -21.27
CA LYS A 131 14.96 -9.52 -21.99
C LYS A 131 15.58 -10.76 -21.34
N LEU A 132 15.66 -10.79 -20.01
CA LEU A 132 16.16 -11.94 -19.25
C LEU A 132 15.26 -13.17 -19.42
N GLU A 133 13.93 -13.00 -19.42
CA GLU A 133 12.97 -14.07 -19.70
C GLU A 133 13.21 -14.67 -21.10
N GLN A 134 13.39 -13.82 -22.11
CA GLN A 134 13.67 -14.26 -23.46
C GLN A 134 15.02 -15.01 -23.53
N MET A 135 16.07 -14.48 -22.91
CA MET A 135 17.36 -15.16 -22.81
C MET A 135 17.22 -16.52 -22.12
N ALA A 136 16.46 -16.61 -21.02
CA ALA A 136 16.23 -17.86 -20.31
C ALA A 136 15.51 -18.90 -21.19
N LYS A 137 14.53 -18.45 -21.98
CA LYS A 137 13.79 -19.29 -22.94
C LYS A 137 14.68 -19.82 -24.05
N ASP A 138 15.50 -18.96 -24.64
CA ASP A 138 16.42 -19.33 -25.73
C ASP A 138 17.59 -20.20 -25.24
N SER A 139 17.82 -20.22 -23.92
CA SER A 139 18.87 -21.02 -23.27
C SER A 139 18.42 -22.44 -22.90
N VAL A 140 17.17 -22.83 -23.16
CA VAL A 140 16.70 -24.18 -22.83
C VAL A 140 17.47 -25.21 -23.66
N GLY A 141 18.19 -26.09 -22.97
CA GLY A 141 19.07 -27.07 -23.62
C GLY A 141 20.43 -26.54 -24.07
N ASN A 142 20.73 -25.25 -23.84
CA ASN A 142 22.01 -24.62 -24.17
C ASN A 142 22.75 -24.12 -22.90
N PRO A 143 23.79 -24.83 -22.43
CA PRO A 143 24.56 -24.45 -21.24
C PRO A 143 25.25 -23.07 -21.36
N GLU A 144 25.75 -22.71 -22.53
CA GLU A 144 26.43 -21.42 -22.76
C GLU A 144 25.43 -20.26 -22.73
N GLY A 145 24.27 -20.45 -23.36
CA GLY A 145 23.15 -19.51 -23.29
C GLY A 145 22.71 -19.25 -21.85
N ARG A 146 22.63 -20.31 -21.02
CA ARG A 146 22.29 -20.18 -19.60
C ARG A 146 23.33 -19.39 -18.82
N ALA A 147 24.62 -19.62 -19.06
CA ALA A 147 25.68 -18.85 -18.41
C ALA A 147 25.58 -17.35 -18.76
N ALA A 148 25.31 -17.02 -20.03
CA ALA A 148 25.09 -15.64 -20.46
C ALA A 148 23.83 -15.01 -19.83
N ALA A 149 22.74 -15.77 -19.72
CA ALA A 149 21.52 -15.32 -19.05
C ALA A 149 21.74 -15.09 -17.54
N LEU A 150 22.52 -15.95 -16.88
CA LEU A 150 22.88 -15.79 -15.47
C LEU A 150 23.72 -14.52 -15.24
N LEU A 151 24.75 -14.30 -16.06
CA LEU A 151 25.57 -13.08 -16.00
C LEU A 151 24.73 -11.82 -16.22
N PHE A 152 23.83 -11.84 -17.20
CA PHE A 152 22.91 -10.73 -17.43
C PHE A 152 21.99 -10.48 -16.23
N ALA A 153 21.52 -11.55 -15.58
CA ALA A 153 20.70 -11.46 -14.38
C ALA A 153 21.47 -10.81 -13.20
N THR A 154 22.72 -11.21 -12.97
CA THR A 154 23.53 -10.69 -11.85
C THR A 154 24.03 -9.27 -12.09
N ASP A 155 24.43 -8.95 -13.31
CA ASP A 155 25.17 -7.72 -13.58
C ASP A 155 24.25 -6.58 -14.00
N THR A 156 23.11 -6.88 -14.64
CA THR A 156 22.17 -5.87 -15.15
C THR A 156 20.85 -5.87 -14.40
N VAL A 157 20.19 -7.02 -14.25
CA VAL A 157 18.81 -7.08 -13.73
C VAL A 157 18.77 -6.93 -12.21
N ALA A 158 19.67 -7.62 -11.47
CA ALA A 158 19.67 -7.57 -10.02
C ALA A 158 19.94 -6.15 -9.45
N PRO A 159 20.90 -5.36 -9.95
CA PRO A 159 21.10 -3.98 -9.48
C PRO A 159 19.91 -3.07 -9.75
N LEU A 160 19.19 -3.25 -10.87
CA LEU A 160 18.02 -2.45 -11.21
C LEU A 160 16.84 -2.68 -10.27
N SER A 161 16.76 -3.84 -9.62
CA SER A 161 15.70 -4.12 -8.62
C SER A 161 15.76 -3.20 -7.39
N VAL A 162 16.89 -2.54 -7.13
CA VAL A 162 17.06 -1.61 -6.01
C VAL A 162 16.29 -0.29 -6.25
N LYS A 163 16.20 0.17 -7.51
CA LYS A 163 15.54 1.44 -7.86
C LYS A 163 14.05 1.48 -7.47
N PRO A 164 13.20 0.52 -7.85
CA PRO A 164 11.81 0.50 -7.42
C PRO A 164 11.64 0.16 -5.93
N SER A 165 12.60 -0.53 -5.30
CA SER A 165 12.50 -0.89 -3.88
C SER A 165 12.72 0.28 -2.93
N ARG A 166 13.53 1.27 -3.32
CA ARG A 166 13.99 2.37 -2.46
C ARG A 166 12.87 3.34 -2.02
N PRO A 167 12.00 3.82 -2.93
CA PRO A 167 10.89 4.70 -2.56
C PRO A 167 9.93 4.05 -1.57
N LEU A 168 9.67 2.75 -1.73
CA LEU A 168 8.78 2.00 -0.84
C LEU A 168 9.33 1.84 0.59
N THR A 169 10.66 1.79 0.76
CA THR A 169 11.29 1.74 2.09
C THR A 169 11.36 3.09 2.79
N THR A 170 11.38 4.20 2.07
CA THR A 170 11.35 5.55 2.65
C THR A 170 9.96 5.99 3.10
N TRP A 171 8.90 5.33 2.63
CA TRP A 171 7.52 5.56 3.09
C TRP A 171 7.20 4.94 4.46
N SER A 172 8.01 3.98 4.92
CA SER A 172 7.76 3.25 6.19
C SER A 172 8.51 3.82 7.41
N THR A 173 9.17 4.97 7.25
CA THR A 173 9.92 5.69 8.29
C THR A 173 9.42 7.12 8.39
#